data_AF-A0A8T4ZPP5-F1
#
_entry.id   AF-A0A8T4ZPP5-F1
#
_cell.length_a   1.000
_cell.length_b   1.000
_cell.length_c   1.000
_cell.angle_alpha   90.00
_cell.angle_beta   90.00
_cell.angle_gamma   90.00
#
_symmetry.space_group_name_H-M   'P 1'
#
loop_
_entity.id
_entity.type
_entity.pdbx_description
1 polymer ?
#
loop_
_entity_poly.entity_id
_entity_poly.type
_entity_poly.pdbx_seq_one_letter_code
_entity_poly.pdbx_strand_id
1 'polypeptide(L)'
;MSDSEKMNALDFVINVLREHEKNLDILISKLEEIVSELPVAIREISEIREKSKEEEKAPAPAPAAMICESKGERISKAPVKIICDDWGDFKEACRRAEIISFHQNETLSIKALQGNIIYEYRELIPIRVENMRCGISVRSQTFLDPAEVKRIIARELNLPENKIIKGEIQFSK
;
A
#
# COMPACT_ATOMS: atom_id res chain seq x y z
N MET A 1 26.77 50.39 0.84
CA MET A 1 25.52 50.05 1.55
C MET A 1 25.60 50.62 2.94
N SER A 2 24.68 51.52 3.25
CA SER A 2 24.52 52.12 4.57
C SER A 2 23.98 51.09 5.56
N ASP A 3 24.27 51.25 6.85
CA ASP A 3 23.80 50.30 7.87
C ASP A 3 22.27 50.27 7.99
N SER A 4 21.59 51.34 7.56
CA SER A 4 20.13 51.41 7.41
C SER A 4 19.59 50.43 6.36
N GLU A 5 20.25 50.31 5.20
CA GLU A 5 19.86 49.37 4.16
C GLU A 5 20.04 47.91 4.60
N LYS A 6 21.10 47.63 5.38
CA LYS A 6 21.33 46.29 5.95
C LYS A 6 20.28 45.94 7.01
N MET A 7 19.93 46.89 7.88
CA MET A 7 18.85 46.72 8.87
C MET A 7 17.52 46.41 8.17
N ASN A 8 17.14 47.20 7.18
CA ASN A 8 15.89 46.99 6.43
C ASN A 8 15.86 45.63 5.72
N ALA A 9 16.99 45.18 5.17
CA ALA A 9 17.08 43.85 4.55
C ALA A 9 16.93 42.71 5.57
N LEU A 10 17.49 42.87 6.77
CA LEU A 10 17.33 41.90 7.86
C LEU A 10 15.88 41.85 8.36
N ASP A 11 15.24 43.00 8.53
CA ASP A 11 13.83 43.07 8.94
C ASP A 11 12.89 42.41 7.91
N PHE A 12 13.18 42.59 6.62
CA PHE A 12 12.46 41.90 5.56
C PHE A 12 12.63 40.37 5.66
N VAL A 13 13.86 39.89 5.83
CA VAL A 13 14.13 38.44 5.96
C VAL A 13 13.45 37.87 7.20
N ILE A 14 13.50 38.56 8.34
CA ILE A 14 12.84 38.13 9.58
C ILE A 14 11.33 38.03 9.38
N ASN A 15 10.71 38.98 8.67
CA ASN A 15 9.28 38.95 8.39
C ASN A 15 8.90 37.76 7.49
N VAL A 16 9.66 37.51 6.42
CA VAL A 16 9.42 36.36 5.53
C VAL A 16 9.56 35.05 6.29
N LEU A 17 10.61 34.89 7.10
CA LEU A 17 10.83 33.68 7.88
C LEU A 17 9.71 33.45 8.90
N ARG A 18 9.25 34.51 9.58
CA ARG A 18 8.13 34.44 10.52
C ARG A 18 6.82 34.05 9.84
N GLU A 19 6.60 34.50 8.61
CA GLU A 19 5.42 34.11 7.84
C GLU A 19 5.50 32.64 7.39
N HIS A 20 6.68 32.17 6.99
CA HIS A 20 6.90 30.76 6.67
C HIS A 20 6.69 29.85 7.89
N GLU A 21 7.19 30.24 9.07
CA GLU A 21 6.98 29.52 10.33
C GLU A 21 5.48 29.34 10.62
N LYS A 22 4.71 30.43 10.55
CA LYS A 22 3.24 30.37 10.73
C LYS A 22 2.56 29.47 9.70
N ASN A 23 2.99 29.53 8.44
CA ASN A 23 2.40 28.71 7.39
C ASN A 23 2.69 27.21 7.62
N LEU A 24 3.89 26.88 8.10
CA LEU A 24 4.24 25.52 8.47
C LEU A 24 3.42 25.03 9.67
N ASP A 25 3.25 25.84 10.70
CA ASP A 25 2.40 25.49 11.86
C ASP A 25 0.96 25.19 11.42
N ILE A 26 0.38 26.01 10.53
CA ILE A 26 -0.96 25.79 9.98
C ILE A 26 -1.03 24.46 9.21
N LEU A 27 -0.02 24.14 8.41
CA LEU A 27 0.02 22.89 7.66
C LEU A 27 0.16 21.68 8.58
N ILE A 28 0.97 21.78 9.63
CA ILE A 28 1.14 20.74 10.65
C ILE A 28 -0.20 20.48 11.33
N SER A 29 -0.89 21.51 11.82
CA SER A 29 -2.19 21.34 12.49
C SER A 29 -3.24 20.70 11.57
N LYS A 30 -3.27 21.06 10.29
CA LYS A 30 -4.18 20.42 9.31
C LYS A 30 -3.85 18.95 9.07
N LEU A 31 -2.57 18.60 9.04
CA LEU A 31 -2.15 17.20 8.92
C LEU A 31 -2.50 16.40 10.17
N GLU A 32 -2.30 16.96 11.36
CA GLU A 32 -2.70 16.34 12.63
C GLU A 32 -4.21 16.10 12.69
N GLU A 33 -5.02 17.06 12.23
CA GLU A 33 -6.47 16.92 12.11
C GLU A 33 -6.85 15.74 11.20
N ILE A 34 -6.31 15.69 9.98
CA ILE A 34 -6.58 14.58 9.04
C ILE A 34 -6.12 13.23 9.61
N VAL A 35 -4.95 13.19 10.26
CA VAL A 35 -4.44 11.98 10.90
C VAL A 35 -5.33 11.53 12.04
N SER A 36 -5.97 12.45 12.77
CA SER A 36 -6.91 12.12 13.84
C SER A 36 -8.25 11.58 13.33
N GLU A 37 -8.66 11.95 12.12
CA GLU A 37 -9.91 11.48 11.48
C GLU A 37 -9.75 10.10 10.81
N LEU A 38 -8.56 9.76 10.33
CA LEU A 38 -8.26 8.48 9.68
C LEU A 38 -8.67 7.23 10.50
N PRO A 39 -8.37 7.13 11.81
CA PRO A 39 -8.76 5.99 12.64
C PRO A 39 -10.28 5.74 12.69
N VAL A 40 -11.10 6.79 12.60
CA VAL A 40 -12.55 6.68 12.62
C VAL A 40 -13.04 6.06 11.32
N ALA A 41 -12.55 6.57 10.18
CA ALA A 41 -12.88 6.05 8.86
C ALA A 41 -12.42 4.58 8.68
N ILE A 42 -11.26 4.21 9.23
CA ILE A 42 -10.76 2.82 9.19
C ILE A 42 -11.68 1.86 9.96
N ARG A 43 -12.21 2.27 11.12
CA ARG A 43 -13.14 1.46 11.92
C ARG A 43 -14.44 1.18 11.15
N GLU A 44 -15.03 2.21 10.55
CA GLU A 44 -16.26 2.06 9.75
C GLU A 44 -16.08 1.09 8.58
N ILE A 45 -14.91 1.09 7.91
CA ILE A 45 -14.60 0.16 6.82
C ILE A 45 -14.41 -1.28 7.34
N SER A 46 -13.82 -1.45 8.53
CA SER A 46 -13.61 -2.77 9.13
C SER A 46 -14.93 -3.48 9.49
N GLU A 47 -15.93 -2.74 9.97
CA GLU A 47 -17.24 -3.28 10.34
C GLU A 47 -18.08 -3.72 9.12
N ILE A 48 -17.89 -3.08 7.96
CA ILE A 48 -18.52 -3.47 6.69
C ILE A 48 -17.95 -4.80 6.17
N ARG A 49 -16.65 -5.07 6.43
CA ARG A 49 -15.93 -6.26 5.95
C ARG A 49 -16.32 -7.54 6.69
N GLU A 50 -16.85 -7.47 7.90
CA GLU A 50 -17.34 -8.66 8.62
C GLU A 50 -18.72 -9.13 8.14
N LYS A 51 -19.58 -8.21 7.70
CA LYS A 51 -20.95 -8.53 7.21
C LYS A 51 -20.98 -9.27 5.87
N SER A 52 -19.87 -9.33 5.14
CA SER A 52 -19.77 -9.95 3.80
C SER A 52 -19.16 -11.37 3.81
N LYS A 53 -18.92 -11.98 4.98
CA LYS A 53 -18.32 -13.33 5.11
C LYS A 53 -19.32 -14.48 5.37
N GLU A 54 -20.61 -14.23 5.52
CA GLU A 54 -21.56 -15.27 5.97
C GLU A 54 -22.22 -16.14 4.86
N GLU A 55 -21.99 -15.90 3.56
CA GLU A 55 -22.67 -16.66 2.49
C GLU A 55 -21.90 -17.83 1.84
N GLU A 56 -20.70 -18.21 2.30
CA GLU A 56 -20.01 -19.40 1.77
C GLU A 56 -19.78 -20.46 2.85
N LYS A 57 -20.86 -21.16 3.24
CA LYS A 57 -20.79 -22.35 4.11
C LYS A 57 -21.54 -23.56 3.53
N ALA A 58 -20.73 -24.44 2.92
CA ALA A 58 -20.84 -25.92 2.83
C ALA A 58 -21.83 -26.54 1.80
N PRO A 59 -21.78 -27.86 1.46
CA PRO A 59 -20.82 -28.93 1.83
C PRO A 59 -20.33 -29.85 0.65
N ALA A 60 -19.30 -30.68 0.90
CA ALA A 60 -18.97 -31.90 0.14
C ALA A 60 -19.72 -33.14 0.69
N PRO A 61 -19.96 -34.22 -0.11
CA PRO A 61 -19.21 -35.48 0.10
C PRO A 61 -18.96 -36.32 -1.20
N ALA A 62 -17.74 -36.83 -1.49
CA ALA A 62 -17.18 -38.18 -1.19
C ALA A 62 -17.26 -39.18 -2.41
N PRO A 63 -16.69 -40.42 -2.37
CA PRO A 63 -15.38 -40.74 -2.98
C PRO A 63 -15.38 -41.97 -3.94
N ALA A 64 -14.38 -42.11 -4.83
CA ALA A 64 -13.81 -43.39 -5.30
C ALA A 64 -12.85 -43.20 -6.50
N ALA A 65 -11.58 -43.59 -6.36
CA ALA A 65 -10.90 -44.48 -7.31
C ALA A 65 -9.46 -44.73 -6.87
N MET A 66 -9.08 -45.99 -7.01
CA MET A 66 -7.89 -46.68 -6.57
C MET A 66 -6.93 -46.81 -7.78
N ILE A 67 -5.63 -46.93 -7.50
CA ILE A 67 -4.59 -47.73 -8.20
C ILE A 67 -3.37 -46.97 -8.81
N CYS A 68 -2.20 -47.45 -8.36
CA CYS A 68 -0.84 -47.57 -8.94
C CYS A 68 0.22 -46.48 -8.77
N GLU A 69 1.26 -46.86 -8.03
CA GLU A 69 2.57 -46.24 -7.87
C GLU A 69 3.41 -46.31 -9.14
N SER A 70 4.16 -45.24 -9.45
CA SER A 70 5.57 -45.35 -9.83
C SER A 70 6.32 -44.01 -9.81
N LYS A 71 7.40 -44.00 -9.02
CA LYS A 71 8.61 -43.14 -9.13
C LYS A 71 8.43 -41.61 -9.08
N GLY A 72 8.68 -41.07 -7.89
CA GLY A 72 9.28 -39.75 -7.72
C GLY A 72 8.33 -38.57 -7.83
N GLU A 73 7.15 -38.65 -7.22
CA GLU A 73 6.28 -37.48 -7.06
C GLU A 73 6.96 -36.48 -6.13
N ARG A 74 7.50 -35.40 -6.73
CA ARG A 74 7.65 -34.15 -6.00
C ARG A 74 6.23 -33.72 -5.64
N ILE A 75 5.79 -34.06 -4.43
CA ILE A 75 4.63 -33.42 -3.82
C ILE A 75 5.02 -31.94 -3.72
N SER A 76 4.66 -31.14 -4.74
CA SER A 76 4.79 -29.71 -4.69
C SER A 76 3.80 -29.25 -3.62
N LYS A 77 4.28 -29.13 -2.38
CA LYS A 77 3.50 -28.58 -1.28
C LYS A 77 2.85 -27.30 -1.77
N ALA A 78 1.54 -27.16 -1.55
CA ALA A 78 0.83 -25.95 -1.91
C ALA A 78 1.56 -24.72 -1.32
N PRO A 79 1.60 -23.59 -2.04
CA PRO A 79 2.28 -22.40 -1.57
C PRO A 79 1.64 -21.90 -0.28
N VAL A 80 2.48 -21.56 0.70
CA VAL A 80 2.04 -20.97 1.97
C VAL A 80 1.90 -19.48 1.78
N LYS A 81 0.73 -18.92 2.10
CA LYS A 81 0.46 -17.49 1.99
C LYS A 81 0.52 -16.83 3.36
N ILE A 82 1.34 -15.79 3.50
CA ILE A 82 1.49 -14.97 4.70
C ILE A 82 1.06 -13.56 4.36
N ILE A 83 0.14 -13.00 5.13
CA ILE A 83 -0.31 -11.61 4.98
C ILE A 83 0.42 -10.78 6.03
N CYS A 84 1.13 -9.76 5.58
CA CYS A 84 1.83 -8.81 6.43
C CYS A 84 0.96 -7.57 6.59
N ASP A 85 0.56 -7.26 7.82
CA ASP A 85 -0.20 -6.05 8.12
C ASP A 85 0.72 -4.83 8.29
N ASP A 86 1.99 -5.06 8.66
CA ASP A 86 3.02 -4.03 8.77
C ASP A 86 3.97 -4.03 7.56
N TRP A 87 4.29 -2.83 7.07
CA TRP A 87 5.22 -2.66 5.94
C TRP A 87 6.65 -3.06 6.29
N GLY A 88 7.09 -2.80 7.53
CA GLY A 88 8.41 -3.21 8.03
C GLY A 88 8.60 -4.72 8.05
N ASP A 89 7.61 -5.45 8.55
CA ASP A 89 7.60 -6.92 8.55
C ASP A 89 7.65 -7.48 7.12
N PHE A 90 6.86 -6.90 6.20
CA PHE A 90 6.91 -7.26 4.78
C PHE A 90 8.31 -7.00 4.19
N LYS A 91 8.91 -5.83 4.47
CA LYS A 91 10.26 -5.48 4.02
C LYS A 91 11.30 -6.50 4.49
N GLU A 92 11.24 -6.91 5.75
CA GLU A 92 12.16 -7.89 6.32
C GLU A 92 12.01 -9.26 5.64
N ALA A 93 10.77 -9.72 5.50
CA ALA A 93 10.45 -10.99 4.87
C ALA A 93 10.93 -11.05 3.40
N CYS A 94 10.83 -9.93 2.67
CA CYS A 94 11.09 -9.90 1.24
C CYS A 94 12.55 -9.72 0.84
N ARG A 95 13.50 -9.60 1.79
CA ARG A 95 14.93 -9.42 1.47
C ARG A 95 15.51 -10.47 0.52
N ARG A 96 14.95 -11.69 0.56
CA ARG A 96 15.39 -12.83 -0.27
C ARG A 96 14.36 -13.22 -1.33
N ALA A 97 13.42 -12.32 -1.62
CA ALA A 97 12.41 -12.56 -2.64
C ALA A 97 13.07 -12.75 -4.02
N GLU A 98 12.56 -13.75 -4.73
CA GLU A 98 12.96 -14.08 -6.09
C GLU A 98 12.32 -13.08 -7.05
N ILE A 99 11.01 -12.91 -6.91
CA ILE A 99 10.16 -12.03 -7.72
C ILE A 99 9.19 -11.30 -6.79
N ILE A 100 8.93 -10.04 -7.13
CA ILE A 100 7.88 -9.24 -6.51
C ILE A 100 6.89 -8.83 -7.58
N SER A 101 5.61 -9.08 -7.33
CA SER A 101 4.54 -8.57 -8.15
C SER A 101 3.79 -7.47 -7.41
N PHE A 102 3.34 -6.46 -8.14
CA PHE A 102 2.39 -5.50 -7.61
C PHE A 102 1.20 -5.36 -8.55
N HIS A 103 0.02 -5.19 -7.95
CA HIS A 103 -1.22 -4.98 -8.66
C HIS A 103 -2.00 -3.85 -8.01
N GLN A 104 -2.60 -3.00 -8.84
CA GLN A 104 -3.33 -1.81 -8.42
C GLN A 104 -4.77 -1.88 -8.94
N ASN A 105 -5.70 -2.10 -8.03
CA ASN A 105 -7.14 -1.96 -8.25
C ASN A 105 -7.69 -0.94 -7.24
N GLU A 106 -8.55 -1.37 -6.31
CA GLU A 106 -9.03 -0.58 -5.17
C GLU A 106 -7.94 -0.43 -4.09
N THR A 107 -7.10 -1.46 -3.98
CA THR A 107 -5.95 -1.52 -3.06
C THR A 107 -4.67 -1.74 -3.86
N LEU A 108 -3.55 -1.26 -3.33
CA LEU A 108 -2.23 -1.67 -3.78
C LEU A 108 -1.90 -3.02 -3.11
N SER A 109 -1.84 -4.09 -3.90
CA SER A 109 -1.39 -5.42 -3.46
C SER A 109 0.04 -5.64 -3.91
N ILE A 110 0.93 -5.93 -2.97
CA ILE A 110 2.33 -6.26 -3.24
C ILE A 110 2.56 -7.68 -2.74
N LYS A 111 2.99 -8.57 -3.64
CA LYS A 111 3.27 -9.96 -3.33
C LYS A 111 4.73 -10.29 -3.62
N ALA A 112 5.37 -11.01 -2.71
CA ALA A 112 6.73 -11.48 -2.89
C ALA A 112 6.78 -13.00 -2.85
N LEU A 113 7.43 -13.59 -3.84
CA LEU A 113 7.68 -15.03 -3.90
C LEU A 113 9.06 -15.33 -3.32
N GLN A 114 9.10 -16.23 -2.35
CA GLN A 114 10.34 -16.77 -1.79
C GLN A 114 10.20 -18.29 -1.59
N GLY A 115 10.78 -19.06 -2.51
CA GLY A 115 10.60 -20.51 -2.54
C GLY A 115 9.14 -20.91 -2.66
N ASN A 116 8.59 -21.51 -1.61
CA ASN A 116 7.19 -21.95 -1.54
C ASN A 116 6.31 -21.04 -0.65
N ILE A 117 6.79 -19.85 -0.30
CA ILE A 117 6.09 -18.88 0.54
C ILE A 117 5.78 -17.64 -0.30
N ILE A 118 4.55 -17.16 -0.15
CA ILE A 118 4.09 -15.90 -0.72
C ILE A 118 3.81 -14.95 0.44
N TYR A 119 4.58 -13.88 0.52
CA TYR A 119 4.26 -12.75 1.39
C TYR A 119 3.36 -11.78 0.64
N GLU A 120 2.34 -11.26 1.28
CA GLU A 120 1.44 -10.27 0.70
C GLU A 120 1.25 -9.10 1.65
N TYR A 121 1.53 -7.89 1.15
CA TYR A 121 1.16 -6.63 1.76
C TYR A 121 0.02 -5.99 0.97
N ARG A 122 -0.91 -5.34 1.67
CA ARG A 122 -2.05 -4.64 1.07
C ARG A 122 -2.18 -3.26 1.69
N GLU A 123 -2.31 -2.25 0.84
CA GLU A 123 -2.54 -0.87 1.23
C GLU A 123 -3.78 -0.30 0.53
N LEU A 124 -4.56 0.50 1.23
CA LEU A 124 -5.70 1.20 0.63
C LEU A 124 -5.17 2.37 -0.21
N ILE A 125 -5.72 2.55 -1.41
CA ILE A 125 -5.40 3.73 -2.22
C ILE A 125 -6.36 4.84 -1.82
N PRO A 126 -5.86 5.97 -1.28
CA PRO A 126 -6.72 7.05 -0.82
C PRO A 126 -7.63 7.54 -1.95
N ILE A 127 -8.93 7.67 -1.64
CA ILE A 127 -9.91 8.28 -2.53
C ILE A 127 -10.15 9.69 -2.00
N ARG A 128 -9.78 10.70 -2.80
CA ARG A 128 -10.07 12.09 -2.49
C ARG A 128 -11.49 12.40 -2.95
N VAL A 129 -12.34 12.86 -2.03
CA VAL A 129 -13.69 13.32 -2.35
C VAL A 129 -13.70 14.85 -2.29
N GLU A 130 -13.98 15.49 -3.42
CA GLU A 130 -14.08 16.95 -3.49
C GLU A 130 -15.53 17.36 -3.76
N ASN A 131 -16.06 18.26 -2.93
CA ASN A 131 -17.36 18.84 -3.14
C ASN A 131 -17.24 20.08 -4.03
N MET A 132 -17.79 19.98 -5.23
CA MET A 132 -17.80 21.09 -6.19
C MET A 132 -18.78 22.18 -5.74
N ARG A 133 -18.55 23.42 -6.17
CA ARG A 133 -19.45 24.56 -5.88
C ARG A 133 -20.89 24.35 -6.36
N CYS A 134 -21.12 23.45 -7.31
CA CYS A 134 -22.45 23.08 -7.79
C CYS A 134 -23.17 22.00 -6.95
N GLY A 135 -22.58 21.57 -5.83
CA GLY A 135 -23.14 20.54 -4.95
C GLY A 135 -22.89 19.10 -5.40
N ILE A 136 -22.09 18.89 -6.45
CA ILE A 136 -21.69 17.55 -6.93
C ILE A 136 -20.41 17.13 -6.21
N SER A 137 -20.41 15.95 -5.58
CA SER A 137 -19.20 15.33 -5.03
C SER A 137 -18.47 14.55 -6.12
N VAL A 138 -17.21 14.91 -6.38
CA VAL A 138 -16.32 14.21 -7.31
C VAL A 138 -15.38 13.33 -6.50
N ARG A 139 -15.37 12.03 -6.81
CA ARG A 139 -14.40 11.08 -6.26
C ARG A 139 -13.22 10.96 -7.22
N SER A 140 -12.04 11.37 -6.77
CA SER A 140 -10.78 11.22 -7.49
C SER A 140 -9.93 10.20 -6.77
N GLN A 141 -9.72 9.04 -7.41
CA GLN A 141 -8.73 8.08 -6.96
C GLN A 141 -7.37 8.53 -7.51
N THR A 142 -6.34 8.57 -6.67
CA THR A 142 -4.97 8.79 -7.16
C THR A 142 -4.59 7.68 -8.13
N PHE A 143 -4.53 8.01 -9.42
CA PHE A 143 -3.95 7.14 -10.43
C PHE A 143 -2.44 7.16 -10.23
N LEU A 144 -1.89 6.05 -9.72
CA LEU A 144 -0.44 5.92 -9.58
C LEU A 144 0.09 5.39 -10.91
N ASP A 145 1.03 6.11 -11.52
CA ASP A 145 1.74 5.59 -12.69
C ASP A 145 2.47 4.29 -12.29
N PRO A 146 2.19 3.14 -12.94
CA PRO A 146 2.84 1.88 -12.59
C PRO A 146 4.37 1.94 -12.65
N ALA A 147 4.95 2.80 -13.49
CA ALA A 147 6.40 2.98 -13.54
C ALA A 147 6.94 3.71 -12.30
N GLU A 148 6.18 4.65 -11.74
CA GLU A 148 6.50 5.30 -10.46
C GLU A 148 6.33 4.31 -9.29
N VAL A 149 5.23 3.55 -9.24
CA VAL A 149 5.01 2.53 -8.21
C VAL A 149 6.16 1.51 -8.20
N LYS A 150 6.56 1.03 -9.39
CA LYS A 150 7.68 0.12 -9.54
C LYS A 150 8.99 0.71 -8.99
N ARG A 151 9.29 1.98 -9.29
CA ARG A 151 10.48 2.69 -8.77
C ARG A 151 10.45 2.87 -7.26
N ILE A 152 9.29 3.21 -6.69
CA ILE A 152 9.10 3.34 -5.23
C ILE A 152 9.34 1.99 -4.55
N ILE A 153 8.74 0.91 -5.04
CA ILE A 153 8.92 -0.44 -4.50
C ILE A 153 10.40 -0.86 -4.60
N ALA A 154 11.05 -0.62 -5.74
CA ALA A 154 12.47 -0.93 -5.93
C ALA A 154 13.36 -0.22 -4.88
N ARG A 155 13.08 1.07 -4.64
CA ARG A 155 13.80 1.88 -3.66
C ARG A 155 13.55 1.40 -2.23
N GLU A 156 12.28 1.24 -1.84
CA GLU A 156 11.89 0.86 -0.49
C GLU A 156 12.39 -0.53 -0.09
N LEU A 157 12.38 -1.47 -1.03
CA LEU A 157 12.81 -2.85 -0.78
C LEU A 157 14.31 -3.06 -1.04
N ASN A 158 15.01 -2.03 -1.56
CA ASN A 158 16.38 -2.12 -2.01
C ASN A 158 16.61 -3.30 -2.98
N LEU A 159 15.70 -3.42 -3.96
CA LEU A 159 15.71 -4.50 -4.96
C LEU A 159 15.85 -3.93 -6.36
N PRO A 160 16.51 -4.66 -7.29
CA PRO A 160 16.62 -4.21 -8.66
C PRO A 160 15.26 -4.31 -9.37
N GLU A 161 14.95 -3.31 -10.21
CA GLU A 161 13.66 -3.19 -10.89
C GLU A 161 13.29 -4.39 -11.78
N ASN A 162 14.26 -5.16 -12.26
CA ASN A 162 14.01 -6.35 -13.06
C ASN A 162 13.36 -7.50 -12.27
N LYS A 163 13.44 -7.48 -10.93
CA LYS A 163 12.72 -8.41 -10.05
C LYS A 163 11.27 -8.01 -9.78
N ILE A 164 10.88 -6.80 -10.19
CA ILE A 164 9.57 -6.23 -9.89
C ILE A 164 8.72 -6.19 -11.16
N ILE A 165 7.57 -6.85 -11.10
CA ILE A 165 6.63 -6.96 -12.21
C ILE A 165 5.28 -6.34 -11.84
N LYS A 166 4.63 -5.69 -12.81
CA LYS A 166 3.22 -5.31 -12.70
C LYS A 166 2.38 -6.52 -13.07
N GLY A 167 1.56 -6.99 -12.14
CA GLY A 167 0.69 -8.15 -12.33
C GLY A 167 0.49 -8.94 -11.04
N GLU A 168 -0.10 -10.12 -11.19
CA GLU A 168 -0.38 -11.01 -10.07
C GLU A 168 0.37 -12.33 -10.22
N ILE A 169 0.91 -12.83 -9.10
CA ILE A 169 1.41 -14.20 -9.01
C ILE A 169 0.19 -15.13 -8.87
N GLN A 170 -0.02 -15.98 -9.86
CA GLN A 170 -1.03 -17.03 -9.87
C GLN A 170 -0.35 -18.41 -9.86
N PHE A 171 -0.96 -19.37 -9.17
CA PHE A 171 -0.50 -20.76 -9.16
C PHE A 171 -1.60 -21.64 -9.75
N SER A 172 -1.21 -22.62 -10.55
CA SER A 172 -2.09 -23.69 -10.99
C SER A 172 -2.58 -24.46 -9.75
N LYS A 173 -3.90 -24.54 -9.59
CA LYS A 173 -4.56 -25.39 -8.58
C LYS A 173 -4.40 -26.86 -8.92
#